data_AF-D0P158-F1
#
_entry.id   AF-D0P158-F1
#
_cell.length_a   1.000
_cell.length_b   1.000
_cell.length_c   1.000
_cell.angle_alpha   90.00
_cell.angle_beta   90.00
_cell.angle_gamma   90.00
#
_symmetry.space_group_name_H-M   'P 1'
#
loop_
_entity.id
_entity.type
_entity.pdbx_description
1 polymer ?
#
loop_
_entity_poly.entity_id
_entity_poly.type
_entity_poly.pdbx_seq_one_letter_code
_entity_poly.pdbx_strand_id
1 'polypeptide(L)'
;MAFEISRMSEVEAKAGRLVELRHPNVVFNGCSAHTMNLLLKDMFKSEFFANVLKKAVKLVTFVRARHLLLDRVRAKRRALPKRAKIGELSAPLMLHYADAAAAQKRNDVVDILQDKQFWASAKIAVRLTKPVTRALANFETDTCSNSMILHEFERLKHTDVYTASIPGLTDPSFITPPSNSTRIAYLLDPSKDTSVFIGDSMRDTVAGALAFAWSYWTLLA
;
A
#
# COMPACT_ATOMS: atom_id res chain seq x y z
N MET A 1 15.18 4.45 -11.20
CA MET A 1 14.34 5.05 -10.13
C MET A 1 14.74 4.36 -8.84
N ALA A 2 15.65 4.97 -8.06
CA ALA A 2 16.03 4.44 -6.76
C ALA A 2 14.94 4.85 -5.76
N PHE A 3 14.15 3.89 -5.29
CA PHE A 3 13.19 4.12 -4.21
C PHE A 3 13.96 4.26 -2.90
N GLU A 4 13.93 5.45 -2.31
CA GLU A 4 14.74 5.87 -1.15
C GLU A 4 14.18 5.31 0.17
N ILE A 5 13.92 3.99 0.24
CA ILE A 5 13.36 3.30 1.42
C ILE A 5 14.34 3.32 2.61
N SER A 6 15.65 3.51 2.34
CA SER A 6 16.70 3.59 3.37
C SER A 6 16.51 4.69 4.41
N ARG A 7 15.86 5.82 4.09
CA ARG A 7 15.70 6.94 5.04
C ARG A 7 14.58 6.75 6.06
N MET A 8 13.65 5.83 5.82
CA MET A 8 12.43 5.70 6.65
C MET A 8 12.44 4.50 7.59
N SER A 9 13.23 3.46 7.31
CA SER A 9 13.61 2.48 8.34
C SER A 9 14.30 3.15 9.53
N GLU A 10 14.98 4.29 9.33
CA GLU A 10 15.58 5.06 10.41
C GLU A 10 14.57 5.68 11.37
N VAL A 11 13.38 6.12 10.91
CA VAL A 11 12.39 6.79 11.76
C VAL A 11 11.71 5.77 12.68
N GLU A 12 11.29 4.64 12.14
CA GLU A 12 10.76 3.53 12.95
C GLU A 12 11.83 2.96 13.88
N ALA A 13 13.07 2.84 13.43
CA ALA A 13 14.17 2.40 14.28
C ALA A 13 14.48 3.40 15.41
N LYS A 14 14.40 4.71 15.15
CA LYS A 14 14.56 5.75 16.19
C LYS A 14 13.42 5.68 17.20
N ALA A 15 12.18 5.55 16.75
CA ALA A 15 11.02 5.40 17.61
C ALA A 15 11.11 4.12 18.46
N GLY A 16 11.50 3.00 17.84
CA GLY A 16 11.73 1.73 18.52
C GLY A 16 12.76 1.84 19.65
N ARG A 17 13.92 2.45 19.37
CA ARG A 17 14.95 2.68 20.38
C ARG A 17 14.44 3.52 21.56
N LEU A 18 13.59 4.52 21.31
CA LEU A 18 13.01 5.33 22.39
C LEU A 18 12.01 4.53 23.24
N VAL A 19 11.23 3.64 22.62
CA VAL A 19 10.31 2.75 23.35
C VAL A 19 11.10 1.76 24.20
N GLU A 20 12.12 1.12 23.65
CA GLU A 20 12.97 0.14 24.36
C GLU A 20 13.77 0.82 25.49
N LEU A 21 14.23 2.05 25.29
CA LEU A 21 14.91 2.83 26.35
C LEU A 21 13.97 3.15 27.52
N ARG A 22 12.71 3.49 27.22
CA ARG A 22 11.71 3.82 28.24
C ARG A 22 11.09 2.58 28.90
N HIS A 23 11.06 1.47 28.16
CA HIS A 23 10.44 0.22 28.55
C HIS A 23 11.42 -0.93 28.25
N PRO A 24 12.39 -1.19 29.14
CA PRO A 24 13.48 -2.14 28.89
C PRO A 24 13.03 -3.59 28.69
N ASN A 25 11.79 -3.92 29.09
CA ASN A 25 11.19 -5.25 28.93
C ASN A 25 10.35 -5.38 27.64
N VAL A 26 10.25 -4.32 26.84
CA VAL A 26 9.51 -4.28 25.58
C VAL A 26 10.51 -4.37 24.44
N VAL A 27 10.22 -5.22 23.46
CA VAL A 27 10.99 -5.32 22.22
C VAL A 27 10.16 -4.70 21.12
N PHE A 28 10.74 -3.73 20.42
CA PHE A 28 10.07 -3.08 19.31
C PHE A 28 10.31 -3.85 18.01
N ASN A 29 9.24 -4.29 17.37
CA ASN A 29 9.29 -4.79 16.00
C ASN A 29 8.62 -3.76 15.08
N GLY A 30 9.31 -3.37 14.00
CA GLY A 30 8.76 -2.45 13.00
C GLY A 30 7.50 -3.02 12.34
N CYS A 31 6.61 -2.16 11.85
CA CYS A 31 5.35 -2.59 11.25
C CYS A 31 5.52 -2.82 9.74
N SER A 32 5.47 -4.09 9.31
CA SER A 32 5.66 -4.44 7.89
C SER A 32 4.55 -3.92 6.98
N ALA A 33 3.31 -3.83 7.48
CA ALA A 33 2.22 -3.16 6.78
C ALA A 33 2.53 -1.66 6.59
N HIS A 34 3.09 -1.00 7.60
CA HIS A 34 3.54 0.38 7.49
C HIS A 34 4.63 0.51 6.42
N THR A 35 5.64 -0.36 6.43
CA THR A 35 6.69 -0.40 5.40
C THR A 35 6.12 -0.53 3.99
N MET A 36 5.14 -1.41 3.75
CA MET A 36 4.50 -1.57 2.43
C MET A 36 3.70 -0.34 2.01
N ASN A 37 2.99 0.30 2.94
CA ASN A 37 2.24 1.52 2.67
C ASN A 37 3.18 2.68 2.28
N LEU A 38 4.34 2.77 2.93
CA LEU A 38 5.37 3.74 2.60
C LEU A 38 6.00 3.46 1.23
N LEU A 39 6.28 2.20 0.90
CA LEU A 39 6.72 1.81 -0.45
C LEU A 39 5.72 2.26 -1.51
N LEU A 40 4.42 2.01 -1.30
CA LEU A 40 3.38 2.51 -2.22
C LEU A 40 3.42 4.03 -2.33
N LYS A 41 3.52 4.75 -1.20
CA LYS A 41 3.64 6.21 -1.20
C LYS A 41 4.80 6.67 -2.08
N ASP A 42 5.96 6.02 -1.98
CA ASP A 42 7.13 6.38 -2.78
C ASP A 42 6.95 6.03 -4.26
N MET A 43 6.35 4.88 -4.60
CA MET A 43 5.95 4.55 -5.97
C MET A 43 5.12 5.68 -6.60
N PHE A 44 4.12 6.18 -5.87
CA PHE A 44 3.23 7.25 -6.32
C PHE A 44 3.84 8.65 -6.28
N LYS A 45 5.03 8.86 -5.69
CA LYS A 45 5.78 10.12 -5.81
C LYS A 45 6.42 10.29 -7.19
N SER A 46 6.68 9.20 -7.90
CA SER A 46 7.26 9.29 -9.24
C SER A 46 6.29 9.86 -10.26
N GLU A 47 6.80 10.60 -11.25
CA GLU A 47 5.98 11.31 -12.24
C GLU A 47 5.00 10.39 -12.98
N PHE A 48 5.45 9.20 -13.36
CA PHE A 48 4.63 8.21 -14.06
C PHE A 48 3.37 7.85 -13.24
N PHE A 49 3.55 7.41 -12.00
CA PHE A 49 2.43 7.00 -11.14
C PHE A 49 1.60 8.20 -10.69
N ALA A 50 2.22 9.35 -10.41
CA ALA A 50 1.53 10.57 -10.03
C ALA A 50 0.56 11.06 -11.13
N ASN A 51 0.99 11.01 -12.39
CA ASN A 51 0.17 11.40 -13.54
C ASN A 51 -1.03 10.46 -13.75
N VAL A 52 -0.81 9.16 -13.62
CA VAL A 52 -1.89 8.16 -13.65
C VAL A 52 -2.88 8.39 -12.52
N LEU A 53 -2.38 8.56 -11.29
CA LEU A 53 -3.21 8.76 -10.10
C LEU A 53 -4.06 10.03 -10.21
N LYS A 54 -3.47 11.14 -10.68
CA LYS A 54 -4.17 12.41 -10.87
C LYS A 54 -5.38 12.28 -11.80
N LYS A 55 -5.22 11.61 -12.95
CA LYS A 55 -6.32 11.34 -13.90
C LYS A 55 -7.36 10.39 -13.30
N ALA A 56 -6.92 9.32 -12.62
CA ALA A 56 -7.82 8.37 -11.97
C ALA A 56 -8.67 9.01 -10.86
N VAL A 57 -8.06 9.87 -10.02
CA VAL A 57 -8.77 10.60 -8.96
C VAL A 57 -9.86 11.51 -9.54
N LYS A 58 -9.57 12.21 -10.66
CA LYS A 58 -10.59 13.01 -11.36
C LYS A 58 -11.79 12.14 -11.79
N LEU A 59 -11.54 10.99 -12.43
CA LEU A 59 -12.59 10.06 -12.86
C LEU A 59 -13.43 9.58 -11.67
N VAL A 60 -12.78 9.05 -10.63
CA VAL A 60 -13.48 8.49 -9.46
C VAL A 60 -14.27 9.56 -8.71
N THR A 61 -13.70 10.75 -8.56
CA THR A 61 -14.38 11.88 -7.89
C THR A 61 -15.62 12.29 -8.65
N PHE A 62 -15.53 12.40 -9.99
CA PHE A 62 -16.67 12.72 -10.83
C PHE A 62 -17.79 11.68 -10.71
N VAL A 63 -17.44 10.39 -10.81
CA VAL A 63 -18.40 9.28 -10.69
C VAL A 63 -19.06 9.27 -9.30
N ARG A 64 -18.26 9.35 -8.22
CA ARG A 64 -18.77 9.38 -6.83
C ARG A 64 -19.69 10.56 -6.58
N ALA A 65 -19.32 11.77 -7.01
CA ALA A 65 -20.16 12.95 -6.85
C ALA A 65 -21.53 12.76 -7.52
N ARG A 66 -21.56 12.14 -8.70
CA ARG A 66 -22.80 11.87 -9.44
C ARG A 66 -23.70 10.85 -8.75
N HIS A 67 -23.12 9.78 -8.20
CA HIS A 67 -23.86 8.81 -7.40
C HIS A 67 -24.47 9.44 -6.13
N LEU A 68 -23.70 10.24 -5.40
CA LEU A 68 -24.18 10.93 -4.20
C LEU A 68 -25.33 11.90 -4.53
N LEU A 69 -25.25 12.61 -5.66
CA LEU A 69 -26.35 13.46 -6.12
C LEU A 69 -27.60 12.64 -6.44
N LEU A 70 -27.47 11.53 -7.16
CA LEU A 70 -28.58 10.64 -7.46
C LEU A 70 -29.24 10.10 -6.19
N ASP A 71 -28.45 9.72 -5.18
CA ASP A 71 -28.98 9.19 -3.92
C ASP A 71 -29.72 10.25 -3.09
N ARG A 72 -29.21 11.49 -3.04
CA ARG A 72 -29.93 12.62 -2.41
C ARG A 72 -31.26 12.88 -3.08
N VAL A 73 -31.29 12.81 -4.41
CA VAL A 73 -32.53 12.99 -5.19
C VAL A 73 -33.50 11.84 -4.95
N ARG A 74 -33.04 10.59 -4.95
CA ARG A 74 -33.86 9.43 -4.58
C ARG A 74 -34.40 9.54 -3.15
N ALA A 75 -33.60 10.03 -2.20
CA ALA A 75 -34.04 10.26 -0.82
C ALA A 75 -35.15 11.30 -0.73
N LYS A 76 -34.98 12.48 -1.35
CA LYS A 76 -36.03 13.51 -1.43
C LYS A 76 -37.30 12.96 -2.10
N ARG A 77 -37.16 12.19 -3.18
CA ARG A 77 -38.31 11.55 -3.86
C ARG A 77 -39.08 10.61 -2.96
N ARG A 78 -38.39 9.84 -2.11
CA ARG A 78 -39.03 8.91 -1.17
C ARG A 78 -39.87 9.65 -0.14
N ALA A 79 -39.39 10.81 0.32
CA ALA A 79 -40.08 11.66 1.30
C ALA A 79 -41.29 12.42 0.72
N LEU A 80 -41.39 12.59 -0.60
CA LEU A 80 -42.52 13.28 -1.23
C LEU A 80 -43.81 12.43 -1.23
N PRO A 81 -45.00 13.04 -1.09
CA PRO A 81 -46.28 12.35 -1.26
C PRO A 81 -46.50 11.87 -2.71
N LYS A 82 -47.26 10.79 -2.93
CA LYS A 82 -47.44 10.12 -4.24
C LYS A 82 -47.77 11.08 -5.40
N ARG A 83 -48.59 12.12 -5.17
CA ARG A 83 -48.96 13.12 -6.19
C ARG A 83 -47.80 14.03 -6.64
N ALA A 84 -46.83 14.34 -5.76
CA ALA A 84 -45.69 15.22 -6.06
C ALA A 84 -44.52 14.47 -6.75
N LYS A 85 -44.52 13.13 -6.77
CA LYS A 85 -43.44 12.31 -7.36
C LYS A 85 -43.38 12.34 -8.90
N ILE A 86 -44.36 12.96 -9.57
CA ILE A 86 -44.56 12.89 -11.03
C ILE A 86 -43.89 14.07 -11.77
N GLY A 87 -43.58 15.21 -11.13
CA GLY A 87 -43.14 16.42 -11.87
C GLY A 87 -41.91 17.18 -11.35
N GLU A 88 -41.61 17.18 -10.06
CA GLU A 88 -40.71 18.22 -9.48
C GLU A 88 -39.20 17.91 -9.52
N LEU A 89 -38.80 16.65 -9.73
CA LEU A 89 -37.42 16.24 -9.43
C LEU A 89 -36.43 16.35 -10.60
N SER A 90 -36.91 16.56 -11.82
CA SER A 90 -36.05 16.69 -13.00
C SER A 90 -35.37 18.07 -13.06
N ALA A 91 -36.09 19.15 -12.72
CA ALA A 91 -35.61 20.51 -12.90
C ALA A 91 -34.39 20.87 -12.00
N PRO A 92 -34.39 20.60 -10.67
CA PRO A 92 -33.25 20.96 -9.83
C PRO A 92 -32.00 20.15 -10.12
N LEU A 93 -32.17 18.88 -10.52
CA LEU A 93 -31.06 18.01 -10.90
C LEU A 93 -30.44 18.46 -12.22
N MET A 94 -31.27 18.82 -13.21
CA MET A 94 -30.82 19.29 -14.52
C MET A 94 -30.10 20.65 -14.41
N LEU A 95 -30.55 21.55 -13.52
CA LEU A 95 -29.89 22.83 -13.24
C LEU A 95 -28.44 22.65 -12.75
N HIS A 96 -28.19 21.69 -11.85
CA HIS A 96 -26.83 21.38 -11.38
C HIS A 96 -25.92 20.72 -12.42
N TYR A 97 -26.48 20.22 -13.53
CA TYR A 97 -25.72 19.66 -14.65
C TYR A 97 -25.64 20.60 -15.85
N ALA A 98 -26.37 21.71 -15.83
CA ALA A 98 -26.42 22.69 -16.89
C ALA A 98 -25.42 23.85 -16.69
N ASP A 99 -24.71 23.90 -15.55
CA ASP A 99 -23.69 24.91 -15.34
C ASP A 99 -22.42 24.62 -16.16
N ALA A 100 -21.75 25.67 -16.62
CA ALA A 100 -20.57 25.56 -17.46
C ALA A 100 -19.43 24.80 -16.75
N ALA A 101 -19.37 24.87 -15.41
CA ALA A 101 -18.37 24.17 -14.61
C ALA A 101 -18.60 22.65 -14.57
N ALA A 102 -19.84 22.14 -14.47
CA ALA A 102 -20.09 20.71 -14.57
C ALA A 102 -19.93 20.20 -16.01
N ALA A 103 -20.24 21.02 -17.01
CA ALA A 103 -19.99 20.71 -18.41
C ALA A 103 -18.49 20.53 -18.68
N GLN A 104 -17.64 21.44 -18.17
CA GLN A 104 -16.19 21.32 -18.30
C GLN A 104 -15.66 20.06 -17.59
N LYS A 105 -16.09 19.79 -16.35
CA LYS A 105 -15.69 18.57 -15.62
C LYS A 105 -16.09 17.30 -16.36
N ARG A 106 -17.24 17.31 -17.04
CA ARG A 106 -17.68 16.19 -17.87
C ARG A 106 -16.76 16.02 -19.08
N ASN A 107 -16.44 17.11 -19.78
CA ASN A 107 -15.55 17.06 -20.95
C ASN A 107 -14.17 16.54 -20.57
N ASP A 108 -13.55 17.09 -19.51
CA ASP A 108 -12.28 16.59 -18.95
C ASP A 108 -12.30 15.08 -18.69
N VAL A 109 -13.42 14.57 -18.15
CA VAL A 109 -13.59 13.13 -17.85
C VAL A 109 -13.74 12.33 -19.14
N VAL A 110 -14.52 12.81 -20.11
CA VAL A 110 -14.68 12.16 -21.41
C VAL A 110 -13.33 12.07 -22.14
N ASP A 111 -12.53 13.14 -22.10
CA ASP A 111 -11.19 13.18 -22.70
C ASP A 111 -10.28 12.12 -22.06
N ILE A 112 -10.29 11.99 -20.74
CA ILE A 112 -9.53 10.95 -20.04
C ILE A 112 -10.05 9.53 -20.40
N LEU A 113 -11.37 9.35 -20.50
CA LEU A 113 -11.94 8.05 -20.86
C LEU A 113 -11.54 7.62 -22.28
N GLN A 114 -11.38 8.58 -23.21
CA GLN A 114 -10.97 8.33 -24.59
C GLN A 114 -9.45 8.23 -24.76
N ASP A 115 -8.66 8.68 -23.78
CA ASP A 115 -7.20 8.61 -23.79
C ASP A 115 -6.69 7.16 -23.65
N LYS A 116 -6.35 6.55 -24.79
CA LYS A 116 -5.79 5.19 -24.85
C LYS A 116 -4.46 5.05 -24.10
N GLN A 117 -3.62 6.10 -24.10
CA GLN A 117 -2.32 6.08 -23.45
C GLN A 117 -2.48 6.10 -21.93
N PHE A 118 -3.45 6.85 -21.41
CA PHE A 118 -3.82 6.80 -20.00
C PHE A 118 -4.16 5.36 -19.56
N TRP A 119 -5.01 4.65 -20.30
CA TRP A 119 -5.39 3.28 -19.95
C TRP A 119 -4.22 2.30 -20.02
N ALA A 120 -3.33 2.44 -20.99
CA ALA A 120 -2.10 1.64 -21.07
C ALA A 120 -1.20 1.88 -19.85
N SER A 121 -0.96 3.15 -19.50
CA SER A 121 -0.18 3.54 -18.32
C SER A 121 -0.85 3.09 -17.01
N ALA A 122 -2.18 3.21 -16.91
CA ALA A 122 -2.95 2.74 -15.75
C ALA A 122 -2.83 1.23 -15.57
N LYS A 123 -2.88 0.45 -16.67
CA LYS A 123 -2.66 -1.00 -16.63
C LYS A 123 -1.27 -1.36 -16.11
N ILE A 124 -0.23 -0.64 -16.55
CA ILE A 124 1.14 -0.82 -16.05
C ILE A 124 1.23 -0.45 -14.57
N ALA A 125 0.67 0.70 -14.15
CA ALA A 125 0.68 1.13 -12.76
C ALA A 125 0.02 0.10 -11.84
N VAL A 126 -1.16 -0.40 -12.21
CA VAL A 126 -1.85 -1.48 -11.46
C VAL A 126 -1.02 -2.76 -11.43
N ARG A 127 -0.41 -3.14 -12.56
CA ARG A 127 0.45 -4.32 -12.62
C ARG A 127 1.63 -4.21 -11.65
N LEU A 128 2.26 -3.04 -11.59
CA LEU A 128 3.41 -2.76 -10.74
C LEU A 128 3.05 -2.63 -9.27
N THR A 129 1.87 -2.10 -8.91
CA THR A 129 1.48 -1.95 -7.49
C THR A 129 0.80 -3.17 -6.90
N LYS A 130 0.19 -4.03 -7.73
CA LYS A 130 -0.59 -5.20 -7.27
C LYS A 130 0.17 -6.16 -6.37
N PRO A 131 1.45 -6.52 -6.61
CA PRO A 131 2.19 -7.39 -5.70
C PRO A 131 2.36 -6.76 -4.32
N VAL A 132 2.67 -5.45 -4.26
CA VAL A 132 2.85 -4.71 -3.00
C VAL A 132 1.53 -4.57 -2.25
N THR A 133 0.42 -4.24 -2.92
CA THR A 133 -0.90 -4.16 -2.26
C THR A 133 -1.36 -5.51 -1.73
N ARG A 134 -0.99 -6.62 -2.39
CA ARG A 134 -1.24 -7.97 -1.87
C ARG A 134 -0.42 -8.27 -0.61
N ALA A 135 0.86 -7.91 -0.60
CA ALA A 135 1.71 -8.09 0.58
C ALA A 135 1.19 -7.25 1.76
N LEU A 136 0.80 -5.99 1.50
CA LEU A 136 0.15 -5.13 2.48
C LEU A 136 -1.11 -5.79 3.06
N ALA A 137 -2.00 -6.28 2.21
CA ALA A 137 -3.22 -6.96 2.64
C ALA A 137 -2.91 -8.19 3.51
N ASN A 138 -1.89 -8.97 3.17
CA ASN A 138 -1.46 -10.12 3.97
C ASN A 138 -0.96 -9.67 5.35
N PHE A 139 -0.16 -8.60 5.43
CA PHE A 139 0.37 -8.06 6.69
C PHE A 139 -0.69 -7.45 7.59
N GLU A 140 -1.80 -6.98 7.04
CA GLU A 140 -2.93 -6.45 7.82
C GLU A 140 -3.89 -7.54 8.31
N THR A 141 -3.69 -8.80 7.91
CA THR A 141 -4.51 -9.90 8.46
C THR A 141 -4.10 -10.23 9.89
N ASP A 142 -5.09 -10.51 10.75
CA ASP A 142 -4.86 -10.98 12.13
C ASP A 142 -4.12 -12.34 12.17
N THR A 143 -4.06 -13.04 11.03
CA THR A 143 -3.37 -14.32 10.86
C THR A 143 -1.92 -14.19 10.42
N CYS A 144 -1.41 -12.97 10.21
CA CYS A 144 -0.03 -12.77 9.76
C CYS A 144 0.97 -13.00 10.90
N SER A 145 1.67 -14.14 10.86
CA SER A 145 2.79 -14.39 11.77
C SER A 145 4.03 -13.59 11.36
N ASN A 146 4.96 -13.41 12.30
CA ASN A 146 6.26 -12.80 11.99
C ASN A 146 7.05 -13.61 10.95
N SER A 147 6.91 -14.95 10.91
CA SER A 147 7.54 -15.79 9.88
C SER A 147 6.96 -15.55 8.48
N MET A 148 5.71 -15.08 8.36
CA MET A 148 5.11 -14.74 7.06
C MET A 148 5.69 -13.46 6.45
N ILE A 149 6.20 -12.55 7.29
CA ILE A 149 6.77 -11.28 6.82
C ILE A 149 7.95 -11.53 5.88
N LEU A 150 8.98 -12.24 6.33
CA LEU A 150 10.15 -12.51 5.47
C LEU A 150 9.75 -13.32 4.22
N HIS A 151 8.82 -14.26 4.36
CA HIS A 151 8.28 -15.02 3.24
C HIS A 151 7.69 -14.12 2.14
N GLU A 152 6.85 -13.14 2.53
CA GLU A 152 6.23 -12.22 1.58
C GLU A 152 7.23 -11.23 0.97
N PHE A 153 8.22 -10.77 1.73
CA PHE A 153 9.28 -9.92 1.20
C PHE A 153 10.12 -10.66 0.15
N GLU A 154 10.48 -11.92 0.40
CA GLU A 154 11.18 -12.75 -0.58
C GLU A 154 10.32 -13.04 -1.81
N ARG A 155 9.04 -13.38 -1.62
CA ARG A 155 8.10 -13.54 -2.74
C ARG A 155 8.00 -12.29 -3.60
N LEU A 156 7.99 -11.09 -2.97
CA LEU A 156 7.95 -9.82 -3.69
C LEU A 156 9.19 -9.63 -4.56
N LYS A 157 10.40 -9.86 -4.04
CA LYS A 157 11.65 -9.71 -4.80
C LYS A 157 11.67 -10.55 -6.08
N HIS A 158 11.14 -11.76 -5.99
CA HIS A 158 11.13 -12.73 -7.10
C HIS A 158 9.90 -12.61 -8.00
N THR A 159 9.03 -11.63 -7.77
CA THR A 159 7.84 -11.46 -8.63
C THR A 159 8.28 -11.01 -10.03
N ASP A 160 7.84 -11.74 -11.07
CA ASP A 160 8.17 -11.53 -12.49
C ASP A 160 8.08 -10.07 -12.95
N VAL A 161 7.15 -9.34 -12.36
CA VAL A 161 6.88 -7.93 -12.65
C VAL A 161 8.07 -7.02 -12.31
N TYR A 162 8.92 -7.41 -11.35
CA TYR A 162 10.10 -6.67 -10.92
C TYR A 162 11.42 -7.29 -11.40
N THR A 163 11.41 -8.55 -11.80
CA THR A 163 12.59 -9.26 -12.32
C THR A 163 12.73 -9.14 -13.85
N ALA A 164 11.66 -8.79 -14.56
CA ALA A 164 11.76 -8.39 -15.96
C ALA A 164 12.55 -7.07 -16.07
N SER A 165 13.51 -7.01 -17.01
CA SER A 165 14.30 -5.79 -17.28
C SER A 165 13.38 -4.64 -17.69
N ILE A 166 13.02 -3.77 -16.75
CA ILE A 166 12.34 -2.51 -17.03
C ILE A 166 13.43 -1.46 -17.27
N PRO A 167 13.55 -0.88 -18.47
CA PRO A 167 14.53 0.16 -18.75
C PRO A 167 14.42 1.31 -17.74
N GLY A 168 15.50 1.58 -16.99
CA GLY A 168 15.58 2.69 -16.03
C GLY A 168 15.25 2.35 -14.56
N LEU A 169 14.96 1.09 -14.22
CA LEU A 169 14.86 0.63 -12.83
C LEU A 169 16.17 -0.09 -12.43
N THR A 170 16.95 0.50 -11.54
CA THR A 170 18.10 -0.16 -10.89
C THR A 170 17.61 -1.17 -9.85
N ASP A 171 18.39 -2.23 -9.69
CA ASP A 171 18.26 -3.41 -8.79
C ASP A 171 17.15 -3.37 -7.71
N PRO A 172 16.35 -4.44 -7.52
CA PRO A 172 15.30 -4.53 -6.50
C PRO A 172 15.81 -4.65 -5.05
N SER A 173 16.98 -4.08 -4.73
CA SER A 173 17.56 -4.01 -3.39
C SER A 173 16.73 -3.16 -2.40
N PHE A 174 15.59 -2.62 -2.83
CA PHE A 174 14.70 -1.81 -1.99
C PHE A 174 13.81 -2.64 -1.04
N ILE A 175 13.67 -3.95 -1.25
CA ILE A 175 12.80 -4.81 -0.43
C ILE A 175 13.65 -5.55 0.62
N THR A 176 13.99 -4.91 1.73
CA THR A 176 14.66 -5.59 2.85
C THR A 176 13.70 -5.86 4.00
N PRO A 177 13.69 -7.06 4.59
CA PRO A 177 12.90 -7.34 5.78
C PRO A 177 13.34 -6.43 6.94
N PRO A 178 12.40 -5.93 7.76
CA PRO A 178 12.65 -4.80 8.65
C PRO A 178 13.41 -5.13 9.94
N SER A 179 13.52 -6.40 10.36
CA SER A 179 14.10 -6.73 11.68
C SER A 179 14.72 -8.12 11.79
N ASN A 180 15.67 -8.27 12.73
CA ASN A 180 16.26 -9.55 13.11
C ASN A 180 15.23 -10.51 13.72
N SER A 181 14.25 -10.00 14.47
CA SER A 181 13.17 -10.83 15.05
C SER A 181 12.32 -11.51 13.97
N THR A 182 12.11 -10.85 12.83
CA THR A 182 11.42 -11.43 11.67
C THR A 182 12.21 -12.60 11.08
N ARG A 183 13.55 -12.45 10.95
CA ARG A 183 14.43 -13.52 10.45
C ARG A 183 14.49 -14.70 11.41
N ILE A 184 14.55 -14.43 12.71
CA ILE A 184 14.54 -15.48 13.75
C ILE A 184 13.21 -16.23 13.73
N ALA A 185 12.08 -15.52 13.66
CA ALA A 185 10.76 -16.14 13.57
C ALA A 185 10.61 -17.02 12.33
N TYR A 186 11.15 -16.59 11.18
CA TYR A 186 11.20 -17.39 9.97
C TYR A 186 12.06 -18.64 10.14
N LEU A 187 13.25 -18.50 10.74
CA LEU A 187 14.17 -19.62 10.98
C LEU A 187 13.57 -20.69 11.92
N LEU A 188 12.78 -20.26 12.91
CA LEU A 188 12.14 -21.15 13.88
C LEU A 188 10.83 -21.78 13.39
N ASP A 189 10.34 -21.38 12.22
CA ASP A 189 9.10 -21.90 11.66
C ASP A 189 9.39 -23.13 10.78
N PRO A 190 9.02 -24.35 11.21
CA PRO A 190 9.35 -25.58 10.47
C PRO A 190 8.61 -25.70 9.13
N SER A 191 7.60 -24.85 8.87
CA SER A 191 6.91 -24.80 7.58
C SER A 191 7.67 -24.00 6.52
N LYS A 192 8.76 -23.31 6.87
CA LYS A 192 9.49 -22.42 5.97
C LYS A 192 10.77 -23.06 5.44
N ASP A 193 11.07 -22.73 4.19
CA ASP A 193 12.30 -23.15 3.54
C ASP A 193 13.44 -22.20 3.91
N THR A 194 14.45 -22.71 4.60
CA THR A 194 15.59 -21.92 5.05
C THR A 194 16.63 -21.67 3.96
N SER A 195 16.42 -22.18 2.73
CA SER A 195 17.25 -21.87 1.56
C SER A 195 17.30 -20.37 1.22
N VAL A 196 16.34 -19.58 1.72
CA VAL A 196 16.32 -18.10 1.60
C VAL A 196 17.50 -17.42 2.31
N PHE A 197 18.15 -18.08 3.26
CA PHE A 197 19.34 -17.55 3.91
C PHE A 197 20.58 -17.86 3.08
N ILE A 198 21.10 -16.84 2.39
CA ILE A 198 22.28 -16.95 1.52
C ILE A 198 23.54 -16.52 2.29
N GLY A 199 24.64 -17.26 2.12
CA GLY A 199 25.93 -16.95 2.73
C GLY A 199 25.89 -17.01 4.26
N ASP A 200 26.48 -16.02 4.93
CA ASP A 200 26.51 -15.95 6.40
C ASP A 200 25.18 -15.52 7.04
N SER A 201 24.14 -15.20 6.25
CA SER A 201 22.88 -14.65 6.78
C SER A 201 22.17 -15.57 7.77
N MET A 202 22.31 -16.90 7.64
CA MET A 202 21.76 -17.84 8.64
C MET A 202 22.55 -17.79 9.94
N ARG A 203 23.89 -17.81 9.83
CA ARG A 203 24.81 -17.75 10.98
C ARG A 203 24.60 -16.47 11.77
N ASP A 204 24.46 -15.33 11.09
CA ASP A 204 24.17 -14.04 11.71
C ASP A 204 22.81 -14.03 12.40
N THR A 205 21.80 -14.66 11.80
CA THR A 205 20.47 -14.78 12.40
C THR A 205 20.49 -15.62 13.68
N VAL A 206 21.23 -16.74 13.67
CA VAL A 206 21.43 -17.59 14.85
C VAL A 206 22.19 -16.85 15.94
N ALA A 207 23.28 -16.15 15.59
CA ALA A 207 24.03 -15.34 16.54
C ALA A 207 23.17 -14.24 17.17
N GLY A 208 22.32 -13.58 16.37
CA GLY A 208 21.35 -12.60 16.85
C GLY A 208 20.30 -13.21 17.80
N ALA A 209 19.81 -14.42 17.51
CA ALA A 209 18.89 -15.13 18.40
C ALA A 209 19.53 -15.46 19.75
N LEU A 210 20.78 -15.92 19.73
CA LEU A 210 21.55 -16.23 20.94
C LEU A 210 21.80 -14.97 21.77
N ALA A 211 22.19 -13.87 21.14
CA ALA A 211 22.39 -12.59 21.82
C ALA A 211 21.10 -12.08 22.48
N PHE A 212 19.97 -12.19 21.77
CA PHE A 212 18.64 -11.83 22.28
C PHE A 212 18.23 -12.69 23.49
N ALA A 213 18.43 -14.01 23.41
CA ALA A 213 18.15 -14.91 24.53
C ALA A 213 19.03 -14.59 25.76
N TRP A 214 20.31 -14.28 25.52
CA TRP A 214 21.25 -13.91 26.58
C TRP A 214 20.87 -12.61 27.29
N SER A 215 20.45 -11.56 26.56
CA SER A 215 20.06 -10.29 27.18
C SER A 215 18.86 -10.43 28.12
N TYR A 216 17.93 -11.34 27.80
CA TYR A 216 16.79 -11.63 28.67
C TYR A 216 17.18 -12.45 29.90
N TRP A 217 18.09 -13.41 29.75
CA TRP A 217 18.60 -14.19 30.88
C TRP A 217 19.28 -13.29 31.92
N THR A 218 20.07 -12.29 31.48
CA THR A 218 20.73 -11.34 32.38
C THR A 218 19.80 -10.34 33.05
N LEU A 219 18.57 -10.14 32.55
CA LEU A 219 17.56 -9.27 33.17
C LEU A 219 16.69 -10.01 34.19
N LEU A 220 16.66 -11.35 34.13
CA LEU A 220 15.87 -12.22 35.00
C LEU A 220 16.69 -12.89 36.13
N ALA A 221 18.03 -12.80 36.07
CA ALA A 221 18.98 -13.30 37.07
C ALA A 221 19.51 -12.16 37.94
#